data_AF-A0A067MXE3-F1
#
_entry.id   AF-A0A067MXE3-F1
#
_cell.length_a   1.000
_cell.length_b   1.000
_cell.length_c   1.000
_cell.angle_alpha   90.00
_cell.angle_beta   90.00
_cell.angle_gamma   90.00
#
_symmetry.space_group_name_H-M   'P 1'
#
loop_
_entity.id
_entity.type
_entity.pdbx_description
1 polymer ?
#
loop_
_entity_poly.entity_id
_entity_poly.type
_entity_poly.pdbx_seq_one_letter_code
_entity_poly.pdbx_strand_id
1 'polypeptide(L)'
;KKIRHSGPLKESLRKECELRNIDFHVPERNVATRWNSTVMMMNSISSLRDAVDGLCDSKAKLRKYKLTSVEWTIIDQLRPVLDVGLLAR
;
A
#
# COMPACT_ATOMS: atom_id res chain seq x y z
N LYS A 1 10.62 2.36 19.78
CA LYS A 1 9.46 1.93 20.60
C LYS A 1 8.18 2.19 19.80
N LYS A 2 7.23 1.24 19.72
CA LYS A 2 5.98 1.42 18.96
C LYS A 2 4.90 2.06 19.87
N ILE A 3 4.18 3.07 19.38
CA ILE A 3 3.15 3.82 20.16
C ILE A 3 2.13 2.86 20.80
N ARG A 4 1.67 1.85 20.06
CA ARG A 4 0.71 0.83 20.54
C ARG A 4 1.11 0.15 21.86
N HIS A 5 2.40 -0.04 22.13
CA HIS A 5 2.89 -0.79 23.29
C HIS A 5 3.41 0.09 24.43
N SER A 6 3.38 1.42 24.29
CA SER A 6 3.96 2.34 25.27
C SER A 6 2.92 3.32 25.78
N GLY A 7 2.55 3.19 27.07
CA GLY A 7 1.66 4.12 27.76
C GLY A 7 2.09 5.59 27.60
N PRO A 8 3.36 5.94 27.86
CA PRO A 8 3.86 7.31 27.68
C PRO A 8 3.71 7.85 26.24
N LEU A 9 3.96 7.02 25.23
CA LEU A 9 3.81 7.44 23.82
C LEU A 9 2.34 7.58 23.41
N LYS A 10 1.44 6.74 23.95
CA LYS A 10 -0.01 6.91 23.75
C LYS A 10 -0.50 8.21 24.34
N GLU A 11 -0.05 8.53 25.55
CA GLU A 11 -0.43 9.76 26.24
C GLU A 11 0.11 11.00 25.51
N SER A 12 1.34 10.93 25.00
CA SER A 12 1.90 12.01 24.17
C SER A 12 1.10 12.20 22.88
N LEU A 13 0.74 11.11 22.19
CA LEU A 13 -0.09 11.18 20.98
C LEU A 13 -1.50 11.71 21.29
N ARG A 14 -2.10 11.33 22.42
CA ARG A 14 -3.41 11.82 22.86
C ARG A 14 -3.41 13.34 23.02
N LYS A 15 -2.40 13.88 23.71
CA LYS A 15 -2.25 15.34 23.88
C LYS A 15 -2.12 16.07 22.54
N GLU A 16 -1.33 15.54 21.61
CA GLU A 16 -1.20 16.13 20.26
C GLU A 16 -2.52 16.11 19.47
N CYS A 17 -3.33 15.06 19.64
CA CYS A 17 -4.67 14.95 19.07
C CYS A 17 -5.62 15.99 19.67
N GLU A 18 -5.63 16.15 21.00
CA GLU A 18 -6.43 17.15 21.72
C GLU A 18 -6.12 18.58 21.26
N LEU A 19 -4.83 18.92 21.13
CA LEU A 19 -4.40 20.25 20.64
C LEU A 19 -4.88 20.58 19.22
N ARG A 20 -5.25 19.56 18.43
CA ARG A 20 -5.66 19.72 17.02
C ARG A 20 -7.13 19.35 16.77
N ASN A 21 -7.91 19.09 17.83
CA ASN A 21 -9.29 18.60 17.73
C ASN A 21 -9.43 17.34 16.85
N ILE A 22 -8.50 16.39 17.00
CA ILE A 22 -8.53 15.09 16.32
C ILE A 22 -8.98 14.03 17.32
N ASP A 23 -9.93 13.17 16.93
CA ASP A 23 -10.33 12.03 17.77
C ASP A 23 -9.18 11.03 17.92
N PHE A 24 -8.72 10.87 19.17
CA PHE A 24 -7.63 9.97 19.47
C PHE A 24 -8.04 8.50 19.24
N HIS A 25 -7.21 7.80 18.47
CA HIS A 25 -7.23 6.34 18.38
C HIS A 25 -5.81 5.80 18.32
N VAL A 26 -5.63 4.54 18.72
CA VAL A 26 -4.33 3.87 18.59
C VAL A 26 -4.21 3.35 17.16
N PRO A 27 -3.14 3.68 16.42
CA PRO A 27 -2.95 3.19 15.06
C PRO A 27 -3.04 1.67 14.95
N GLU A 28 -3.62 1.20 13.85
CA GLU A 28 -3.77 -0.23 13.60
C GLU A 28 -2.44 -0.94 13.41
N ARG A 29 -2.41 -2.23 13.77
CA ARG A 29 -1.19 -3.03 13.61
C ARG A 29 -0.92 -3.25 12.13
N ASN A 30 0.30 -2.95 11.68
CA ASN A 30 0.74 -3.39 10.36
C ASN A 30 0.78 -4.93 10.29
N VAL A 31 0.08 -5.51 9.33
CA VAL A 31 0.03 -6.96 9.09
C VAL A 31 0.86 -7.27 7.86
N ALA A 32 2.06 -7.83 8.08
CA ALA A 32 3.02 -8.09 7.01
C ALA A 32 2.44 -8.94 5.87
N THR A 33 1.69 -10.00 6.16
CA THR A 33 1.16 -10.91 5.12
C THR A 33 0.20 -10.23 4.13
N ARG A 34 -0.51 -9.18 4.54
CA ARG A 34 -1.42 -8.43 3.66
C ARG A 34 -0.65 -7.65 2.61
N TRP A 35 0.39 -6.93 3.02
CA TRP A 35 1.20 -6.15 2.09
C TRP A 35 2.08 -7.05 1.24
N ASN A 36 2.57 -8.18 1.79
CA ASN A 36 3.37 -9.13 1.03
C ASN A 36 2.63 -9.69 -0.18
N SER A 37 1.38 -10.13 -0.01
CA SER A 37 0.61 -10.68 -1.14
C SER A 37 0.31 -9.59 -2.19
N THR A 38 0.00 -8.36 -1.76
CA THR A 38 -0.18 -7.23 -2.66
C THR A 38 1.09 -6.87 -3.42
N VAL A 39 2.24 -6.80 -2.76
CA VAL A 39 3.55 -6.52 -3.39
C VAL A 39 3.91 -7.62 -4.38
N MET A 40 3.74 -8.90 -4.01
CA MET A 40 3.98 -10.03 -4.91
C MET A 40 3.10 -9.98 -6.16
N MET A 41 1.81 -9.65 -5.99
CA MET A 41 0.89 -9.45 -7.11
C MET A 41 1.34 -8.28 -8.00
N MET A 42 1.71 -7.14 -7.42
CA MET A 42 2.17 -5.97 -8.16
C MET A 42 3.49 -6.24 -8.91
N ASN A 43 4.42 -6.97 -8.30
CA ASN A 43 5.65 -7.40 -8.96
C ASN A 43 5.35 -8.33 -10.15
N SER A 44 4.44 -9.27 -9.97
CA SER A 44 4.01 -10.20 -11.02
C SER A 44 3.32 -9.49 -12.19
N ILE A 45 2.40 -8.56 -11.92
CA ILE A 45 1.70 -7.86 -13.01
C ILE A 45 2.61 -6.87 -13.72
N SER A 46 3.55 -6.23 -13.00
CA SER A 46 4.53 -5.30 -13.59
C SER A 46 5.48 -6.01 -14.56
N SER A 47 5.93 -7.24 -14.24
CA SER A 47 6.74 -8.03 -15.18
C SER A 47 5.97 -8.53 -16.40
N LEU A 48 4.64 -8.49 -16.36
CA LEU A 48 3.74 -8.90 -17.45
C LEU A 48 3.11 -7.73 -18.19
N ARG A 49 3.51 -6.48 -17.90
CA ARG A 49 2.86 -5.25 -18.40
C ARG A 49 2.57 -5.28 -19.89
N ASP A 50 3.58 -5.47 -20.74
CA ASP A 50 3.41 -5.45 -22.19
C ASP A 50 2.48 -6.56 -22.70
N ALA A 51 2.56 -7.74 -22.09
CA ALA A 51 1.71 -8.88 -22.44
C ALA A 51 0.25 -8.66 -22.01
N VAL A 52 0.03 -8.11 -20.81
CA VAL A 52 -1.30 -7.78 -20.30
C VAL A 52 -1.93 -6.66 -21.13
N ASP A 53 -1.17 -5.62 -21.46
CA ASP A 53 -1.64 -4.52 -22.28
C ASP A 53 -2.00 -5.00 -23.70
N GLY A 54 -1.14 -5.82 -24.33
CA GLY A 54 -1.43 -6.42 -25.63
C GLY A 54 -2.65 -7.36 -25.62
N LEU A 55 -2.83 -8.15 -24.55
CA LEU A 55 -4.02 -8.98 -24.37
C LEU A 55 -5.29 -8.12 -24.25
N CYS A 56 -5.23 -7.03 -23.48
CA CYS A 56 -6.38 -6.13 -23.31
C CYS A 56 -6.70 -5.37 -24.59
N ASP A 57 -5.70 -5.02 -25.40
CA ASP A 57 -5.88 -4.37 -26.69
C ASP A 57 -6.50 -5.31 -27.74
N SER A 58 -6.11 -6.59 -27.73
CA SER A 58 -6.57 -7.59 -28.70
C SER A 58 -7.97 -8.15 -28.40
N LYS A 59 -8.48 -8.01 -27.16
CA LYS A 59 -9.78 -8.55 -26.74
C LYS A 59 -10.71 -7.42 -26.30
N ALA A 60 -11.71 -7.10 -27.10
CA ALA A 60 -12.68 -6.04 -26.81
C ALA A 60 -13.32 -6.15 -25.41
N LYS A 61 -13.62 -7.37 -24.93
CA LYS A 61 -14.18 -7.62 -23.58
C LYS A 61 -13.19 -7.32 -22.45
N LEU A 62 -11.88 -7.36 -22.73
CA LEU A 62 -10.83 -7.14 -21.74
C LEU A 62 -10.31 -5.70 -21.72
N ARG A 63 -10.56 -4.90 -22.77
CA ARG A 63 -10.11 -3.51 -22.84
C ARG A 63 -10.49 -2.67 -21.61
N LYS A 64 -11.63 -2.94 -20.97
CA LYS A 64 -12.08 -2.27 -19.74
C LYS A 64 -11.20 -2.55 -18.50
N TYR A 65 -10.35 -3.56 -18.55
CA TYR A 65 -9.40 -3.91 -17.50
C TYR A 65 -7.98 -3.40 -17.79
N LYS A 66 -7.76 -2.78 -18.96
CA LYS A 66 -6.46 -2.22 -19.29
C LYS A 66 -6.15 -1.07 -18.35
N LEU A 67 -4.98 -1.12 -17.74
CA LEU A 67 -4.49 -0.03 -16.91
C LEU A 67 -4.06 1.13 -17.81
N THR A 68 -4.39 2.33 -17.38
CA THR A 68 -3.86 3.57 -17.93
C THR A 68 -2.38 3.72 -17.60
N SER A 69 -1.69 4.61 -18.30
CA SER A 69 -0.30 4.96 -17.98
C SER A 69 -0.14 5.46 -16.56
N VAL A 70 -1.12 6.23 -16.06
CA VAL A 70 -1.14 6.77 -14.69
C VAL A 70 -1.27 5.64 -13.67
N GLU A 71 -2.16 4.67 -13.89
CA GLU A 71 -2.31 3.51 -12.99
C GLU A 71 -1.05 2.66 -12.96
N TRP A 72 -0.39 2.47 -14.11
CA TRP A 72 0.92 1.81 -14.15
C TRP A 72 1.97 2.56 -13.34
N THR A 73 2.06 3.89 -13.48
CA THR A 73 2.96 4.72 -12.68
C THR A 73 2.68 4.60 -11.18
N ILE A 74 1.41 4.57 -10.77
CA ILE A 74 1.02 4.39 -9.37
C ILE A 74 1.50 3.03 -8.85
N ILE A 75 1.33 1.95 -9.63
CA ILE A 75 1.85 0.62 -9.25
C ILE A 75 3.36 0.67 -9.06
N ASP A 76 4.09 1.26 -10.00
CA ASP A 76 5.56 1.35 -9.93
C ASP A 76 6.04 2.17 -8.71
N GLN A 77 5.30 3.21 -8.33
CA GLN A 77 5.59 4.01 -7.12
C GLN A 77 5.22 3.31 -5.82
N LEU A 78 4.11 2.56 -5.80
CA LEU A 78 3.63 1.87 -4.59
C LEU A 78 4.48 0.64 -4.25
N ARG A 79 4.98 -0.09 -5.24
CA ARG A 79 5.81 -1.28 -5.05
C ARG A 79 6.93 -1.10 -4.01
N PRO A 80 7.85 -0.12 -4.17
CA PRO A 80 8.93 0.07 -3.20
C PRO A 80 8.42 0.52 -1.83
N VAL A 81 7.38 1.37 -1.77
CA VAL A 81 6.81 1.87 -0.51
C VAL A 81 6.24 0.72 0.34
N LEU A 82 5.56 -0.22 -0.31
CA LEU A 82 4.95 -1.37 0.33
C LEU A 82 5.97 -2.46 0.69
N ASP A 83 7.08 -2.52 -0.06
CA ASP A 83 8.21 -3.44 0.22
C ASP A 83 9.04 -3.03 1.45
N VAL A 84 9.07 -1.75 1.84
CA VAL A 84 9.71 -1.31 3.10
C VAL A 84 9.09 -2.00 4.33
N GLY A 85 7.82 -2.39 4.26
CA GLY A 85 7.14 -3.15 5.32
C GLY A 85 7.69 -4.58 5.54
N LEU A 86 8.39 -5.14 4.54
CA LEU A 86 9.07 -6.44 4.62
C LEU A 86 10.47 -6.32 5.24
N LEU A 87 11.19 -5.25 4.92
CA LEU A 87 12.57 -5.00 5.37
C LEU A 87 12.66 -4.32 6.74
N ALA A 88 11.59 -3.68 7.23
CA ALA A 88 11.52 -3.14 8.60
C ALA A 88 11.25 -4.22 9.67
N ARG A 89 11.64 -5.47 9.41
CA ARG A 89 11.60 -6.58 10.36
C ARG A 89 12.91 -6.71 11.11
#